data_AF-A0A210P7R0-F1
#
_entry.id   AF-A0A210P7R0-F1
#
_cell.length_a   1.000
_cell.length_b   1.000
_cell.length_c   1.000
_cell.angle_alpha   90.00
_cell.angle_beta   90.00
_cell.angle_gamma   90.00
#
_symmetry.space_group_name_H-M   'P 1'
#
loop_
_entity.id
_entity.type
_entity.pdbx_description
1 polymer ?
#
loop_
_entity_poly.entity_id
_entity_poly.type
_entity_poly.pdbx_seq_one_letter_code
_entity_poly.pdbx_strand_id
1 'polypeptide(L)'
;MKYIFDVDGTLSFDGETIAPVINSAIDDLIAAGNEVIFASARPIRDLLPMIPTFTNQKLIGANGAMISIDQKVRVISKIDLEYYDFLKELINEFQLDYIVDGSWNYSSRITQESFIEKMIDPQNLAKQIALKEIVEPIKAIFVNLDDSLQEKLMTLIREKTTLNAIGLAGEGTVDITSQNINKAYTLDYLQVDKFIAFGNDRNDLEMLGEAQQSVWINSKPSLLNFGKKADVICEADSEKVAQLIKSFV
;
A
#
# COMPACT_ATOMS: atom_id res chain seq x y z
N MET A 1 15.50 -2.88 -17.48
CA MET A 1 14.17 -3.43 -17.15
C MET A 1 13.55 -2.59 -16.03
N LYS A 2 12.22 -2.63 -15.82
CA LYS A 2 11.56 -1.96 -14.68
C LYS A 2 11.23 -2.99 -13.61
N TYR A 3 11.52 -2.68 -12.34
CA TYR A 3 11.21 -3.53 -11.19
C TYR A 3 10.27 -2.78 -10.26
N ILE A 4 9.12 -3.38 -10.01
CA ILE A 4 8.11 -2.84 -9.10
C ILE A 4 8.13 -3.65 -7.82
N PHE A 5 8.39 -3.00 -6.70
CA PHE A 5 8.42 -3.67 -5.41
C PHE A 5 7.29 -3.16 -4.52
N ASP A 6 6.43 -4.06 -4.06
CA ASP A 6 5.78 -3.85 -2.79
C ASP A 6 6.81 -3.78 -1.63
N VAL A 7 6.41 -3.21 -0.50
CA VAL A 7 7.30 -2.92 0.62
C VAL A 7 6.96 -3.78 1.84
N ASP A 8 5.77 -3.60 2.43
CA ASP A 8 5.38 -4.24 3.68
C ASP A 8 5.11 -5.75 3.49
N GLY A 9 5.99 -6.58 4.05
CA GLY A 9 5.97 -8.03 3.89
C GLY A 9 6.55 -8.53 2.57
N THR A 10 7.10 -7.64 1.74
CA THR A 10 7.83 -7.97 0.51
C THR A 10 9.31 -7.65 0.64
N LEU A 11 9.65 -6.39 0.93
CA LEU A 11 11.03 -5.93 1.16
C LEU A 11 11.34 -5.66 2.65
N SER A 12 10.31 -5.34 3.43
CA SER A 12 10.40 -5.10 4.87
C SER A 12 9.55 -6.14 5.61
N PHE A 13 10.16 -6.92 6.48
CA PHE A 13 9.46 -7.96 7.25
C PHE A 13 9.12 -7.53 8.69
N ASP A 14 9.66 -6.40 9.14
CA ASP A 14 9.38 -5.78 10.44
C ASP A 14 8.35 -4.65 10.35
N GLY A 15 8.02 -4.19 9.14
CA GLY A 15 7.12 -3.06 8.92
C GLY A 15 7.74 -1.70 9.25
N GLU A 16 9.07 -1.64 9.44
CA GLU A 16 9.79 -0.41 9.81
C GLU A 16 10.94 -0.13 8.83
N THR A 17 11.72 -1.16 8.48
CA THR A 17 12.94 -0.99 7.68
C THR A 17 13.11 -2.08 6.61
N ILE A 18 13.87 -1.76 5.56
CA ILE A 18 14.36 -2.76 4.59
C ILE A 18 15.75 -3.22 5.02
N ALA A 19 15.95 -4.53 5.08
CA ALA A 19 17.22 -5.12 5.48
C ALA A 19 18.39 -4.64 4.57
N PRO A 20 19.60 -4.38 5.11
CA PRO A 20 20.73 -3.89 4.31
C PRO A 20 21.09 -4.77 3.11
N VAL A 21 20.93 -6.09 3.22
CA VAL A 21 21.19 -7.03 2.12
C VAL A 21 20.23 -6.86 0.94
N ILE A 22 18.96 -6.51 1.23
CA ILE A 22 17.97 -6.19 0.20
C ILE A 22 18.27 -4.81 -0.41
N ASN A 23 18.58 -3.80 0.40
CA ASN A 23 18.98 -2.48 -0.10
C ASN A 23 20.16 -2.58 -1.08
N SER A 24 21.20 -3.33 -0.70
CA SER A 24 22.36 -3.59 -1.57
C SER A 24 21.97 -4.29 -2.86
N ALA A 25 21.05 -5.25 -2.84
CA ALA A 25 20.58 -5.92 -4.05
C ALA A 25 19.80 -4.99 -4.98
N ILE A 26 19.01 -4.07 -4.42
CA ILE A 26 18.30 -3.05 -5.19
C ILE A 26 19.28 -2.03 -5.78
N ASP A 27 20.30 -1.61 -5.03
CA ASP A 27 21.38 -0.76 -5.56
C ASP A 27 22.10 -1.42 -6.74
N ASP A 28 22.41 -2.72 -6.65
CA ASP A 28 23.02 -3.49 -7.74
C ASP A 28 22.12 -3.49 -9.00
N LEU A 29 20.80 -3.66 -8.84
CA LEU A 29 19.82 -3.56 -9.94
C LEU A 29 19.85 -2.18 -10.59
N ILE A 30 19.83 -1.11 -9.79
CA ILE A 30 19.86 0.28 -10.29
C ILE A 30 21.19 0.54 -11.01
N ALA A 31 22.31 0.09 -10.45
CA ALA A 31 23.64 0.22 -11.03
C ALA A 31 23.78 -0.50 -12.38
N ALA A 32 23.05 -1.60 -12.57
CA ALA A 32 22.94 -2.31 -13.85
C ALA A 32 22.07 -1.58 -14.91
N GLY A 33 21.56 -0.38 -14.59
CA GLY A 33 20.75 0.43 -15.52
C GLY A 33 19.27 0.07 -15.51
N ASN A 34 18.80 -0.64 -14.49
CA ASN A 34 17.37 -0.90 -14.30
C ASN A 34 16.67 0.27 -13.58
N GLU A 35 15.38 0.42 -13.86
CA GLU A 35 14.53 1.38 -13.16
C GLU A 35 13.78 0.65 -12.03
N VAL A 36 13.74 1.26 -10.85
CA VAL A 36 13.06 0.73 -9.67
C VAL A 36 11.91 1.65 -9.28
N ILE A 37 10.75 1.07 -9.00
CA ILE A 37 9.56 1.75 -8.52
C ILE A 37 9.07 1.03 -7.26
N PHE A 38 8.81 1.79 -6.20
CA PHE A 38 8.22 1.24 -4.98
C PHE A 38 6.71 1.48 -5.00
N ALA A 39 5.91 0.46 -4.70
CA ALA A 39 4.46 0.54 -4.71
C ALA A 39 3.87 0.02 -3.40
N SER A 40 3.34 0.91 -2.55
CA SER A 40 2.90 0.57 -1.19
C SER A 40 1.44 0.93 -0.93
N ALA A 41 0.83 0.21 0.02
CA ALA A 41 -0.46 0.58 0.59
C ALA A 41 -0.40 1.85 1.45
N ARG A 42 0.80 2.19 1.95
CA ARG A 42 1.06 3.39 2.74
C ARG A 42 0.97 4.65 1.89
N PRO A 43 0.49 5.79 2.43
CA PRO A 43 0.68 7.08 1.77
C PRO A 43 2.18 7.38 1.65
N ILE A 44 2.59 8.23 0.69
CA ILE A 44 4.01 8.51 0.43
C ILE A 44 4.76 8.91 1.71
N ARG A 45 4.15 9.75 2.53
CA ARG A 45 4.66 10.19 3.84
C ARG A 45 5.14 9.03 4.71
N ASP A 46 4.32 7.99 4.83
CA ASP A 46 4.57 6.85 5.73
C ASP A 46 5.49 5.80 5.09
N LEU A 47 5.67 5.85 3.77
CA LEU A 47 6.60 5.02 3.02
C LEU A 47 8.04 5.54 3.09
N LEU A 48 8.25 6.86 2.99
CA LEU A 48 9.60 7.47 2.95
C LEU A 48 10.56 6.96 4.05
N PRO A 49 10.13 6.78 5.31
CA PRO A 49 10.98 6.28 6.39
C PRO A 49 11.53 4.87 6.15
N MET A 50 10.82 4.03 5.40
CA MET A 50 11.20 2.64 5.13
C MET A 50 12.25 2.52 4.02
N ILE A 51 12.30 3.52 3.13
CA ILE A 51 13.15 3.55 1.93
C ILE A 51 14.07 4.80 1.89
N PRO A 52 14.83 5.10 2.96
CA PRO A 52 15.57 6.36 3.07
C PRO A 52 16.60 6.55 1.93
N THR A 53 17.17 5.46 1.43
CA THR A 53 18.13 5.47 0.31
C THR A 53 17.47 5.73 -1.05
N PHE A 54 16.16 5.47 -1.17
CA PHE A 54 15.45 5.42 -2.45
C PHE A 54 14.36 6.48 -2.60
N THR A 55 14.41 7.54 -1.79
CA THR A 55 13.43 8.65 -1.81
C THR A 55 13.36 9.38 -3.16
N ASN A 56 14.41 9.27 -3.98
CA ASN A 56 14.48 9.81 -5.33
C ASN A 56 13.86 8.90 -6.41
N GLN A 57 13.57 7.64 -6.10
CA GLN A 57 12.89 6.73 -7.02
C GLN A 57 11.42 7.13 -7.20
N LYS A 58 10.78 6.58 -8.23
CA LYS A 58 9.32 6.74 -8.39
C LYS A 58 8.63 5.94 -7.29
N LEU A 59 7.66 6.57 -6.65
CA LEU A 59 6.88 5.95 -5.58
C LEU A 59 5.41 5.95 -5.96
N ILE A 60 4.74 4.85 -5.69
CA ILE A 60 3.29 4.71 -5.73
C ILE A 60 2.83 4.48 -4.29
N GLY A 61 1.97 5.36 -3.78
CA GLY A 61 1.46 5.30 -2.42
C GLY A 61 -0.06 5.19 -2.39
N ALA A 62 -0.59 4.93 -1.19
CA ALA A 62 -2.01 4.80 -0.90
C ALA A 62 -2.71 3.82 -1.88
N ASN A 63 -2.10 2.65 -2.12
CA ASN A 63 -2.58 1.65 -3.07
C ASN A 63 -2.76 2.20 -4.51
N GLY A 64 -2.01 3.23 -4.91
CA GLY A 64 -2.14 3.83 -6.25
C GLY A 64 -2.82 5.20 -6.27
N ALA A 65 -3.43 5.62 -5.18
CA ALA A 65 -4.15 6.90 -5.17
C ALA A 65 -3.21 8.14 -5.20
N MET A 66 -1.90 7.94 -5.01
CA MET A 66 -0.91 9.00 -5.12
C MET A 66 0.44 8.48 -5.61
N ILE A 67 1.24 9.40 -6.16
CA ILE A 67 2.60 9.12 -6.65
C ILE A 67 3.60 10.15 -6.15
N SER A 68 4.88 9.78 -6.14
CA SER A 68 6.01 10.70 -6.05
C SER A 68 6.91 10.51 -7.28
N ILE A 69 7.18 11.60 -8.01
CA ILE A 69 8.15 11.63 -9.11
C ILE A 69 9.06 12.82 -8.87
N ASP A 70 10.37 12.63 -8.93
CA ASP A 70 11.38 13.64 -8.58
C ASP A 70 11.11 14.27 -7.20
N GLN A 71 10.74 13.43 -6.23
CA GLN A 71 10.34 13.82 -4.86
C GLN A 71 9.13 14.77 -4.79
N LYS A 72 8.37 14.91 -5.87
CA LYS A 72 7.14 15.72 -5.90
C LYS A 72 5.94 14.80 -5.82
N VAL A 73 5.21 14.94 -4.71
CA VAL A 73 3.99 14.18 -4.46
C VAL A 73 2.82 14.75 -5.27
N ARG A 74 2.05 13.85 -5.88
CA ARG A 74 0.82 14.18 -6.60
C ARG A 74 -0.26 13.17 -6.29
N VAL A 75 -1.48 13.67 -6.14
CA VAL A 75 -2.68 12.85 -6.03
C VAL A 75 -3.11 12.39 -7.42
N ILE A 76 -3.37 11.10 -7.57
CA ILE A 76 -3.91 10.50 -8.79
C ILE A 76 -5.44 10.44 -8.70
N SER A 77 -5.95 10.12 -7.52
CA SER A 77 -7.37 10.04 -7.28
C SER A 77 -7.70 10.32 -5.82
N LYS A 78 -8.92 10.81 -5.60
CA LYS A 78 -9.46 11.10 -4.28
C LYS A 78 -10.83 10.45 -4.14
N ILE A 79 -11.23 10.19 -2.91
CA ILE A 79 -12.59 9.81 -2.56
C ILE A 79 -13.50 11.02 -2.82
N ASP A 80 -14.57 10.81 -3.58
CA ASP A 80 -15.58 11.86 -3.81
C ASP A 80 -16.17 12.35 -2.49
N LEU A 81 -16.43 13.65 -2.38
CA LEU A 81 -16.84 14.26 -1.11
C LEU A 81 -18.18 13.71 -0.60
N GLU A 82 -19.11 13.35 -1.50
CA GLU A 82 -20.37 12.69 -1.13
C GLU A 82 -20.11 11.31 -0.49
N TYR A 83 -19.23 10.51 -1.08
CA TYR A 83 -18.85 9.22 -0.48
C TYR A 83 -18.04 9.41 0.80
N TYR A 84 -17.23 10.47 0.88
CA TYR A 84 -16.52 10.80 2.10
C TYR A 84 -17.47 11.21 3.23
N ASP A 85 -18.53 11.96 2.93
CA ASP A 85 -19.62 12.25 3.87
C ASP A 85 -20.27 10.96 4.37
N PHE A 86 -20.57 10.02 3.46
CA PHE A 86 -21.07 8.69 3.84
C PHE A 86 -20.09 7.90 4.73
N LEU A 87 -18.78 7.92 4.45
CA LEU A 87 -17.79 7.27 5.32
C LEU A 87 -17.76 7.92 6.72
N LYS A 88 -17.93 9.24 6.82
CA LYS A 88 -18.03 9.93 8.11
C LYS A 88 -19.30 9.54 8.87
N GLU A 89 -20.41 9.33 8.17
CA GLU A 89 -21.63 8.79 8.78
C GLU A 89 -21.38 7.39 9.37
N LEU A 90 -20.74 6.49 8.63
CA LEU A 90 -20.37 5.15 9.13
C LEU A 90 -19.45 5.23 10.36
N ILE A 91 -18.43 6.10 10.33
CA ILE A 91 -17.52 6.33 11.48
C ILE A 91 -18.31 6.73 12.73
N ASN A 92 -19.33 7.56 12.58
CA ASN A 92 -20.16 8.03 13.70
C ASN A 92 -21.18 6.99 14.14
N GLU A 93 -21.87 6.32 13.21
CA GLU A 93 -22.89 5.32 13.52
C GLU A 93 -22.29 4.12 14.26
N PHE A 94 -21.16 3.60 13.77
CA PHE A 94 -20.52 2.40 14.30
C PHE A 94 -19.41 2.69 15.31
N GLN A 95 -19.16 3.98 15.63
CA GLN A 95 -18.08 4.40 16.54
C GLN A 95 -16.71 3.85 16.13
N LEU A 96 -16.41 3.88 14.83
CA LEU A 96 -15.23 3.22 14.27
C LEU A 96 -13.93 3.88 14.71
N ASP A 97 -12.91 3.08 14.96
CA ASP A 97 -11.54 3.55 14.86
C ASP A 97 -11.18 3.71 13.38
N TYR A 98 -10.46 4.77 13.05
CA TYR A 98 -10.17 5.12 11.66
C TYR A 98 -8.84 5.84 11.48
N ILE A 99 -8.39 5.79 10.23
CA ILE A 99 -7.37 6.67 9.65
C ILE A 99 -7.94 7.19 8.33
N VAL A 100 -7.83 8.48 8.08
CA VAL A 100 -8.16 9.10 6.79
C VAL A 100 -6.98 9.94 6.37
N ASP A 101 -6.31 9.51 5.29
CA ASP A 101 -5.22 10.24 4.68
C ASP A 101 -5.76 11.29 3.70
N GLY A 102 -5.26 12.50 3.83
CA GLY A 102 -5.34 13.52 2.79
C GLY A 102 -4.14 13.45 1.85
N SER A 103 -3.90 14.50 1.07
CA SER A 103 -2.71 14.57 0.20
C SER A 103 -1.36 14.66 0.95
N TRP A 104 -1.39 15.03 2.23
CA TRP A 104 -0.21 14.98 3.10
C TRP A 104 -0.56 14.81 4.58
N ASN A 105 -1.50 15.62 5.08
CA ASN A 105 -2.01 15.50 6.46
C ASN A 105 -3.00 14.35 6.58
N TYR A 106 -3.28 13.93 7.80
CA TYR A 106 -4.19 12.83 8.07
C TYR A 106 -5.11 13.15 9.25
N SER A 107 -6.19 12.40 9.38
CA SER A 107 -7.01 12.37 10.58
C SER A 107 -7.06 10.94 11.08
N SER A 108 -6.96 10.73 12.38
CA SER A 108 -7.11 9.41 12.97
C SER A 108 -7.79 9.47 14.32
N ARG A 109 -8.48 8.39 14.65
CA ARG A 109 -8.98 8.08 15.99
C ARG A 109 -8.78 6.58 16.19
N ILE A 110 -7.89 6.22 17.09
CA ILE A 110 -7.61 4.83 17.47
C ILE A 110 -7.78 4.75 18.98
N THR A 111 -8.81 4.02 19.42
CA THR A 111 -9.21 3.93 20.83
C THR A 111 -8.72 2.65 21.50
N GLN A 112 -8.27 1.68 20.71
CA GLN A 112 -7.72 0.41 21.15
C GLN A 112 -6.38 0.16 20.45
N GLU A 113 -5.46 -0.53 21.14
CA GLU A 113 -4.13 -0.85 20.61
C GLU A 113 -4.24 -1.54 19.24
N SER A 114 -3.59 -0.96 18.24
CA SER A 114 -3.60 -1.46 16.88
C SER A 114 -2.19 -1.46 16.29
N PHE A 115 -1.85 -2.51 15.53
CA PHE A 115 -0.52 -2.62 14.90
C PHE A 115 -0.21 -1.43 13.97
N ILE A 116 -1.26 -0.84 13.38
CA ILE A 116 -1.15 0.25 12.42
C ILE A 116 -0.71 1.57 13.07
N GLU A 117 -0.85 1.74 14.38
CA GLU A 117 -0.49 3.00 15.07
C GLU A 117 0.96 3.40 14.83
N LYS A 118 1.87 2.42 14.81
CA LYS A 118 3.30 2.65 14.55
C LYS A 118 3.61 2.97 13.09
N MET A 119 2.66 2.71 12.18
CA MET A 119 2.82 2.92 10.74
C MET A 119 2.36 4.31 10.31
N ILE A 120 1.60 5.02 11.14
CA ILE A 120 1.05 6.35 10.83
C ILE A 120 2.07 7.43 11.17
N ASP A 121 2.52 8.16 10.16
CA ASP A 121 3.44 9.29 10.28
C ASP A 121 4.61 9.06 11.25
N PRO A 122 5.38 7.97 11.11
CA PRO A 122 6.37 7.57 12.11
C PRO A 122 7.53 8.58 12.27
N GLN A 123 7.71 9.47 11.29
CA GLN A 123 8.68 10.56 11.33
C GLN A 123 8.07 11.93 11.67
N ASN A 124 6.78 12.02 12.00
CA ASN A 124 6.06 13.27 12.30
C ASN A 124 6.23 14.33 11.19
N LEU A 125 6.12 13.90 9.94
CA LEU A 125 6.25 14.71 8.72
C LEU A 125 4.98 15.50 8.40
N ALA A 126 3.85 15.14 8.99
CA ALA A 126 2.56 15.79 8.76
C ALA A 126 1.86 16.18 10.06
N LYS A 127 0.64 16.70 9.91
CA LYS A 127 -0.22 17.06 11.03
C LYS A 127 -1.41 16.13 11.07
N GLN A 128 -1.73 15.65 12.27
CA GLN A 128 -3.05 15.12 12.57
C GLN A 128 -4.04 16.29 12.65
N ILE A 129 -5.03 16.31 11.75
CA ILE A 129 -6.06 17.34 11.68
C ILE A 129 -7.44 16.75 11.99
N ALA A 130 -8.44 17.61 12.22
CA ALA A 130 -9.79 17.12 12.46
C ALA A 130 -10.34 16.46 11.18
N LEU A 131 -11.17 15.42 11.33
CA LEU A 131 -11.70 14.66 10.20
C LEU A 131 -12.38 15.57 9.15
N LYS A 132 -13.18 16.54 9.61
CA LYS A 132 -13.84 17.52 8.73
C LYS A 132 -12.90 18.47 7.97
N GLU A 133 -11.63 18.57 8.37
CA GLU A 133 -10.64 19.45 7.76
C GLU A 133 -9.89 18.77 6.60
N ILE A 134 -10.08 17.47 6.40
CA ILE A 134 -9.59 16.75 5.23
C ILE A 134 -10.44 17.17 4.02
N VAL A 135 -9.84 18.00 3.15
CA VAL A 135 -10.50 18.51 1.92
C VAL A 135 -10.23 17.65 0.69
N GLU A 136 -9.19 16.81 0.74
CA GLU A 136 -8.78 15.92 -0.35
C GLU A 136 -8.53 14.51 0.20
N PRO A 137 -9.57 13.76 0.58
CA PRO A 137 -9.43 12.43 1.16
C PRO A 137 -8.93 11.44 0.10
N ILE A 138 -7.78 10.84 0.32
CA ILE A 138 -7.10 9.93 -0.62
C ILE A 138 -7.41 8.47 -0.29
N LYS A 139 -7.34 8.14 0.99
CA LYS A 139 -7.56 6.79 1.51
C LYS A 139 -8.24 6.90 2.88
N ALA A 140 -9.17 6.00 3.15
CA ALA A 140 -9.68 5.76 4.48
C ALA A 140 -9.38 4.31 4.89
N ILE A 141 -9.10 4.11 6.17
CA ILE A 141 -8.89 2.80 6.76
C ILE A 141 -9.76 2.74 8.00
N PHE A 142 -10.70 1.79 8.04
CA PHE A 142 -11.38 1.44 9.28
C PHE A 142 -10.57 0.35 9.97
N VAL A 143 -10.36 0.46 11.28
CA VAL A 143 -9.46 -0.41 12.04
C VAL A 143 -10.16 -0.98 13.27
N ASN A 144 -9.55 -1.99 13.90
CA ASN A 144 -10.07 -2.66 15.09
C ASN A 144 -11.47 -3.28 14.87
N LEU A 145 -11.68 -3.87 13.70
CA LEU A 145 -12.93 -4.50 13.31
C LEU A 145 -12.90 -6.00 13.57
N ASP A 146 -14.01 -6.54 14.08
CA ASP A 146 -14.28 -7.97 13.98
C ASP A 146 -14.75 -8.35 12.56
N ASP A 147 -14.66 -9.64 12.23
CA ASP A 147 -15.02 -10.16 10.89
C ASP A 147 -16.48 -9.83 10.50
N SER A 148 -17.40 -9.83 11.45
CA SER A 148 -18.82 -9.56 11.18
C SER A 148 -19.05 -8.09 10.83
N LEU A 149 -18.40 -7.17 11.54
CA LEU A 149 -18.49 -5.74 11.29
C LEU A 149 -17.75 -5.38 10.00
N GLN A 150 -16.60 -6.00 9.74
CA GLN A 150 -15.84 -5.85 8.50
C GLN A 150 -16.72 -6.17 7.27
N GLU A 151 -17.35 -7.36 7.25
CA GLU A 151 -18.24 -7.77 6.15
C GLU A 151 -19.47 -6.85 6.01
N LYS A 152 -20.05 -6.42 7.13
CA LYS A 152 -21.17 -5.47 7.12
C LYS A 152 -20.77 -4.14 6.51
N LEU A 153 -19.64 -3.56 6.91
CA LEU A 153 -19.15 -2.28 6.39
C LEU A 153 -18.82 -2.37 4.90
N MET A 154 -18.14 -3.43 4.48
CA MET A 154 -17.84 -3.67 3.06
C MET A 154 -19.13 -3.77 2.22
N THR A 155 -20.16 -4.44 2.74
CA THR A 155 -21.46 -4.55 2.06
C THR A 155 -22.12 -3.18 1.93
N LEU A 156 -22.20 -2.40 3.01
CA LEU A 156 -22.78 -1.05 2.99
C LEU A 156 -22.05 -0.13 2.02
N ILE A 157 -20.71 -0.16 2.01
CA ILE A 157 -19.90 0.65 1.10
C ILE A 157 -20.17 0.28 -0.36
N ARG A 158 -20.24 -1.02 -0.68
CA ARG A 158 -20.52 -1.50 -2.05
C ARG A 158 -21.95 -1.18 -2.52
N GLU A 159 -22.92 -1.15 -1.62
CA GLU A 159 -24.32 -0.83 -1.96
C GLU A 159 -24.57 0.67 -2.18
N LYS A 160 -23.78 1.53 -1.51
CA LYS A 160 -24.02 2.98 -1.48
C LYS A 160 -23.02 3.80 -2.28
N THR A 161 -21.89 3.22 -2.64
CA THR A 161 -20.80 3.93 -3.29
C THR A 161 -20.17 3.09 -4.39
N THR A 162 -19.34 3.71 -5.21
CA THR A 162 -18.46 3.00 -6.15
C THR A 162 -17.04 2.83 -5.61
N LEU A 163 -16.81 3.08 -4.31
CA LEU A 163 -15.49 2.98 -3.70
C LEU A 163 -14.96 1.55 -3.74
N ASN A 164 -13.63 1.44 -3.85
CA ASN A 164 -12.95 0.17 -3.69
C ASN A 164 -12.70 -0.08 -2.20
N ALA A 165 -13.38 -1.08 -1.63
CA ALA A 165 -13.24 -1.49 -0.23
C ALA A 165 -12.71 -2.92 -0.14
N ILE A 166 -11.53 -3.06 0.47
CA ILE A 166 -10.82 -4.33 0.61
C ILE A 166 -10.66 -4.64 2.11
N GLY A 167 -11.28 -5.74 2.54
CA GLY A 167 -11.09 -6.29 3.88
C GLY A 167 -9.82 -7.14 3.93
N LEU A 168 -8.92 -6.82 4.87
CA LEU A 168 -7.75 -7.62 5.17
C LEU A 168 -8.10 -8.58 6.33
N ALA A 169 -8.58 -9.76 5.96
CA ALA A 169 -9.03 -10.78 6.91
C ALA A 169 -7.89 -11.19 7.85
N GLY A 170 -8.14 -11.13 9.17
CA GLY A 170 -7.14 -11.38 10.22
C GLY A 170 -6.36 -10.14 10.68
N GLU A 171 -6.44 -9.02 9.95
CA GLU A 171 -5.86 -7.73 10.37
C GLU A 171 -6.91 -6.79 10.97
N GLY A 172 -8.21 -7.10 10.81
CA GLY A 172 -9.30 -6.31 11.39
C GLY A 172 -9.41 -4.91 10.77
N THR A 173 -9.06 -4.77 9.49
CA THR A 173 -9.08 -3.49 8.77
C THR A 173 -9.90 -3.54 7.48
N VAL A 174 -10.48 -2.41 7.09
CA VAL A 174 -11.03 -2.20 5.74
C VAL A 174 -10.30 -1.03 5.10
N ASP A 175 -9.52 -1.32 4.07
CA ASP A 175 -8.87 -0.32 3.22
C ASP A 175 -9.86 0.20 2.18
N ILE A 176 -10.02 1.52 2.11
CA ILE A 176 -11.01 2.18 1.26
C ILE A 176 -10.31 3.24 0.40
N THR A 177 -10.46 3.11 -0.91
CA THR A 177 -9.96 4.06 -1.91
C THR A 177 -11.05 4.39 -2.93
N SER A 178 -10.81 5.39 -3.77
CA SER A 178 -11.72 5.71 -4.88
C SER A 178 -11.84 4.54 -5.87
N GLN A 179 -12.93 4.55 -6.64
CA GLN A 179 -13.22 3.52 -7.65
C GLN A 179 -12.03 3.29 -8.60
N ASN A 180 -11.77 2.02 -8.93
CA ASN A 180 -10.80 1.57 -9.94
C ASN A 180 -9.34 1.98 -9.68
N ILE A 181 -9.00 2.40 -8.45
CA ILE A 181 -7.62 2.69 -8.08
C ILE A 181 -6.98 1.47 -7.42
N ASN A 182 -5.84 1.06 -7.99
CA ASN A 182 -4.91 0.08 -7.45
C ASN A 182 -3.50 0.39 -7.98
N LYS A 183 -2.51 -0.42 -7.56
CA LYS A 183 -1.11 -0.27 -8.00
C LYS A 183 -0.97 -0.43 -9.52
N ALA A 184 -1.67 -1.40 -10.12
CA ALA A 184 -1.66 -1.69 -11.56
C ALA A 184 -2.18 -0.52 -12.41
N TYR A 185 -3.34 0.04 -12.05
CA TYR A 185 -3.91 1.24 -12.67
C TYR A 185 -2.90 2.39 -12.71
N THR A 186 -2.15 2.58 -11.63
CA THR A 186 -1.16 3.65 -11.54
C THR A 186 0.05 3.39 -12.41
N LEU A 187 0.47 2.13 -12.57
CA LEU A 187 1.52 1.74 -13.51
C LEU A 187 1.10 2.01 -14.96
N ASP A 188 -0.14 1.68 -15.32
CA ASP A 188 -0.71 2.01 -16.64
C ASP A 188 -0.77 3.52 -16.87
N TYR A 189 -1.24 4.29 -15.88
CA TYR A 189 -1.22 5.77 -15.92
C TYR A 189 0.20 6.32 -16.14
N LEU A 190 1.22 5.68 -15.55
CA LEU A 190 2.63 6.02 -15.74
C LEU A 190 3.26 5.45 -17.02
N GLN A 191 2.47 4.75 -17.86
CA GLN A 191 2.90 4.09 -19.09
C GLN A 191 4.02 3.06 -18.84
N VAL A 192 3.90 2.30 -17.74
CA VAL A 192 4.79 1.20 -17.37
C VAL A 192 4.21 -0.11 -17.91
N ASP A 193 4.65 -0.49 -19.11
CA ASP A 193 4.12 -1.60 -19.90
C ASP A 193 4.85 -2.94 -19.71
N LYS A 194 6.15 -2.89 -19.39
CA LYS A 194 7.02 -4.07 -19.20
C LYS A 194 7.80 -3.96 -17.92
N PHE A 195 7.48 -4.82 -16.98
CA PHE A 195 8.08 -4.82 -15.66
C PHE A 195 8.08 -6.21 -15.03
N ILE A 196 8.94 -6.38 -14.04
CA ILE A 196 8.95 -7.49 -13.09
C ILE A 196 8.38 -6.95 -11.77
N ALA A 197 7.45 -7.68 -11.15
CA ALA A 197 6.80 -7.22 -9.93
C ALA A 197 6.98 -8.19 -8.77
N PHE A 198 7.13 -7.63 -7.58
CA PHE A 198 7.24 -8.35 -6.31
C PHE A 198 6.09 -7.92 -5.39
N GLY A 199 5.44 -8.89 -4.76
CA GLY A 199 4.32 -8.66 -3.84
C GLY A 199 4.05 -9.84 -2.93
N ASN A 200 3.17 -9.65 -1.95
CA ASN A 200 2.86 -10.64 -0.92
C ASN A 200 1.39 -10.64 -0.48
N ASP A 201 0.59 -9.69 -0.94
CA ASP A 201 -0.76 -9.48 -0.45
C ASP A 201 -1.78 -9.25 -1.58
N ARG A 202 -3.06 -9.15 -1.21
CA ARG A 202 -4.21 -9.05 -2.11
C ARG A 202 -4.18 -7.78 -2.95
N ASN A 203 -3.66 -6.68 -2.41
CA ASN A 203 -3.52 -5.40 -3.13
C ASN A 203 -2.41 -5.41 -4.19
N ASP A 204 -1.62 -6.49 -4.28
CA ASP A 204 -0.60 -6.69 -5.31
C ASP A 204 -1.08 -7.51 -6.50
N LEU A 205 -2.23 -8.20 -6.38
CA LEU A 205 -2.64 -9.25 -7.32
C LEU A 205 -2.78 -8.75 -8.76
N GLU A 206 -3.38 -7.57 -8.95
CA GLU A 206 -3.53 -6.97 -10.28
C GLU A 206 -2.16 -6.58 -10.86
N MET A 207 -1.28 -5.97 -10.06
CA MET A 207 0.07 -5.60 -10.48
C MET A 207 0.90 -6.84 -10.87
N LEU A 208 0.83 -7.90 -10.06
CA LEU A 208 1.51 -9.16 -10.33
C LEU A 208 0.94 -9.84 -11.58
N GLY A 209 -0.38 -9.79 -11.78
CA GLY A 209 -1.04 -10.40 -12.94
C GLY A 209 -0.69 -9.73 -14.28
N GLU A 210 -0.25 -8.47 -14.26
CA GLU A 210 0.17 -7.71 -15.45
C GLU A 210 1.69 -7.74 -15.69
N ALA A 211 2.47 -8.24 -14.73
CA ALA A 211 3.92 -8.28 -14.84
C ALA A 211 4.39 -9.28 -15.91
N GLN A 212 5.53 -9.00 -16.56
CA GLN A 212 6.19 -9.97 -17.43
C GLN A 212 6.70 -11.18 -16.65
N GLN A 213 7.09 -10.94 -15.41
CA GLN A 213 7.39 -11.96 -14.44
C GLN A 213 6.94 -11.46 -13.06
N SER A 214 6.20 -12.30 -12.37
CA SER A 214 5.67 -12.04 -11.04
C SER A 214 6.41 -12.85 -9.98
N VAL A 215 6.75 -12.19 -8.89
CA VAL A 215 7.40 -12.79 -7.72
C VAL A 215 6.49 -12.63 -6.52
N TRP A 216 6.10 -13.77 -5.93
CA TRP A 216 5.33 -13.80 -4.69
C TRP A 216 6.23 -14.08 -3.49
N ILE A 217 6.20 -13.21 -2.49
CA ILE A 217 6.89 -13.41 -1.21
C ILE A 217 5.95 -14.07 -0.21
N ASN A 218 6.33 -15.25 0.29
CA ASN A 218 5.52 -16.02 1.25
C ASN A 218 5.61 -15.47 2.68
N SER A 219 5.22 -14.21 2.91
CA SER A 219 5.21 -13.60 4.24
C SER A 219 3.89 -13.78 5.00
N LYS A 220 2.79 -14.06 4.31
CA LYS A 220 1.45 -14.25 4.92
C LYS A 220 0.94 -15.68 4.72
N PRO A 221 0.98 -16.56 5.76
CA PRO A 221 0.52 -17.96 5.64
C PRO A 221 -0.93 -18.11 5.18
N SER A 222 -1.81 -17.17 5.56
CA SER A 222 -3.22 -17.16 5.15
C SER A 222 -3.41 -16.89 3.64
N LEU A 223 -2.39 -16.40 2.95
CA LEU A 223 -2.46 -15.99 1.54
C LEU A 223 -1.64 -16.87 0.59
N LEU A 224 -1.07 -17.98 1.06
CA LEU A 224 -0.24 -18.90 0.24
C LEU A 224 -0.92 -19.37 -1.05
N ASN A 225 -2.25 -19.47 -1.07
CA ASN A 225 -2.99 -19.88 -2.26
C ASN A 225 -2.94 -18.85 -3.39
N PHE A 226 -2.76 -17.55 -3.08
CA PHE A 226 -2.65 -16.51 -4.08
C PHE A 226 -1.31 -16.57 -4.82
N GLY A 227 -0.23 -16.86 -4.10
CA GLY A 227 1.12 -17.01 -4.67
C GLY A 227 1.28 -18.13 -5.70
N LYS A 228 0.37 -19.11 -5.73
CA LYS A 228 0.37 -20.20 -6.74
C LYS A 228 0.21 -19.71 -8.18
N LYS A 229 -0.26 -18.48 -8.38
CA LYS A 229 -0.40 -17.86 -9.70
C LYS A 229 0.84 -17.10 -10.15
N ALA A 230 1.80 -16.87 -9.25
CA ALA A 230 3.02 -16.15 -9.57
C ALA A 230 4.03 -17.06 -10.29
N ASP A 231 4.89 -16.46 -11.10
CA ASP A 231 5.93 -17.18 -11.86
C ASP A 231 7.03 -17.69 -10.93
N VAL A 232 7.34 -16.92 -9.89
CA VAL A 232 8.35 -17.26 -8.88
C VAL A 232 7.73 -17.10 -7.49
N ILE A 233 8.00 -18.06 -6.62
CA ILE A 233 7.65 -17.99 -5.20
C ILE A 233 8.95 -17.94 -4.41
N CYS A 234 9.08 -16.93 -3.56
CA CYS A 234 10.23 -16.74 -2.66
C CYS A 234 9.77 -16.85 -1.21
N GLU A 235 10.64 -17.35 -0.34
CA GLU A 235 10.39 -17.32 1.10
C GLU A 235 10.60 -15.90 1.63
N ALA A 236 9.84 -15.53 2.65
CA ALA A 236 9.98 -14.25 3.36
C ALA A 236 11.24 -14.25 4.25
N ASP A 237 12.40 -14.25 3.61
CA ASP A 237 13.72 -14.21 4.22
C ASP A 237 14.60 -13.20 3.47
N SER A 238 15.25 -12.32 4.21
CA SER A 238 15.97 -11.19 3.62
C SER A 238 17.13 -11.62 2.72
N GLU A 239 17.81 -12.71 3.04
CA GLU A 239 18.92 -13.22 2.23
C GLU A 239 18.40 -13.87 0.93
N LYS A 240 17.29 -14.62 1.03
CA LYS A 240 16.66 -15.26 -0.14
C LYS A 240 16.07 -14.22 -1.10
N VAL A 241 15.40 -13.20 -0.57
CA VAL A 241 14.88 -12.09 -1.39
C VAL A 241 16.03 -11.33 -2.04
N ALA A 242 17.09 -11.00 -1.30
CA ALA A 242 18.26 -10.32 -1.85
C ALA A 242 18.96 -11.15 -2.94
N GLN A 243 19.11 -12.47 -2.75
CA GLN A 243 19.66 -13.37 -3.77
C GLN A 243 18.79 -13.42 -5.03
N LEU A 244 17.47 -13.49 -4.87
CA LEU A 244 16.56 -13.48 -6.00
C LEU A 244 16.65 -12.17 -6.78
N ILE A 245 16.65 -11.03 -6.09
CA ILE A 245 16.86 -9.71 -6.71
C ILE A 245 18.18 -9.67 -7.49
N LYS A 246 19.28 -10.17 -6.90
CA LYS A 246 20.60 -10.23 -7.56
C LYS A 246 20.64 -11.16 -8.77
N SER A 247 19.76 -12.15 -8.87
CA SER A 247 19.69 -13.04 -10.03
C SER A 247 19.21 -12.35 -11.31
N PHE A 248 18.70 -11.12 -11.20
CA PHE A 248 18.22 -10.28 -12.29
C PHE A 248 19.22 -9.24 -12.81
N VAL A 249 20.39 -9.14 -12.17
CA VAL A 249 21.51 -8.29 -12.58
C VAL A 249 22.31 -8.98 -13.68
#